data_AF-A0A976DNG5-F1
#
_entry.id   AF-A0A976DNG5-F1
#
_cell.length_a   1.000
_cell.length_b   1.000
_cell.length_c   1.000
_cell.angle_alpha   90.00
_cell.angle_beta   90.00
_cell.angle_gamma   90.00
#
_symmetry.space_group_name_H-M   'P 1'
#
loop_
_entity.id
_entity.type
_entity.pdbx_description
1 polymer ?
#
loop_
_entity_poly.entity_id
_entity_poly.type
_entity_poly.pdbx_seq_one_letter_code
_entity_poly.pdbx_strand_id
1 'polypeptide(L)'
;MGLPETVELGVEMQLPMRGVRHPRLDAAVTTPTTLVGIASKRYQPFRPAKAVAFTEPFDGRDWGAGMGRFGSLRKALTSGNQTFRHLDAVTLVKQAYALRTQSVKRARGAVLVYLYAEPQNWGSGKPVDPAAITRHRTEVASFARTVKGDDVTFVSLTWAELLTQWSKTPALVAHTAAVRGWFGGL
;
A
#
# COMPACT_ATOMS: atom_id res chain seq x y z
N MET A 1 15.51 12.31 -4.67
CA MET A 1 14.66 12.44 -3.46
C MET A 1 15.49 13.14 -2.40
N GLY A 2 14.91 14.09 -1.66
CA GLY A 2 15.58 14.72 -0.51
C GLY A 2 15.70 13.76 0.67
N LEU A 3 16.57 14.09 1.64
CA LEU A 3 16.66 13.36 2.89
C LEU A 3 15.31 13.37 3.64
N PRO A 4 14.94 12.29 4.34
CA PRO A 4 13.73 12.29 5.14
C PRO A 4 13.83 13.29 6.29
N GLU A 5 12.78 14.08 6.49
CA GLU A 5 12.61 14.96 7.65
C GLU A 5 12.09 14.17 8.86
N THR A 6 11.11 13.28 8.62
CA THR A 6 10.55 12.41 9.65
C THR A 6 10.27 11.01 9.12
N VAL A 7 10.37 10.03 10.02
CA VAL A 7 9.92 8.65 9.81
C VAL A 7 9.06 8.27 11.02
N GLU A 8 7.82 7.87 10.76
CA GLU A 8 6.85 7.48 11.78
C GLU A 8 6.37 6.05 11.49
N LEU A 9 6.15 5.25 12.54
CA LEU A 9 5.68 3.86 12.43
C LEU A 9 4.24 3.73 12.92
N GLY A 10 3.44 2.89 12.26
CA GLY A 10 2.07 2.58 12.67
C GLY A 10 1.12 3.80 12.61
N VAL A 11 1.23 4.61 11.56
CA VAL A 11 0.55 5.90 11.46
C VAL A 11 -0.93 5.73 11.11
N GLU A 12 -1.81 6.36 11.88
CA GLU A 12 -3.22 6.50 11.51
C GLU A 12 -3.41 7.72 10.60
N MET A 13 -3.88 7.47 9.37
CA MET A 13 -4.09 8.52 8.39
C MET A 13 -5.50 9.10 8.48
N GLN A 14 -5.57 10.31 9.03
CA GLN A 14 -6.81 11.08 9.16
C GLN A 14 -7.50 11.31 7.81
N LEU A 15 -8.74 10.82 7.74
CA LEU A 15 -9.71 11.19 6.72
C LEU A 15 -10.40 12.50 7.16
N PRO A 16 -10.85 13.34 6.22
CA PRO A 16 -11.45 14.63 6.56
C PRO A 16 -12.93 14.50 6.98
N MET A 17 -13.27 13.48 7.77
CA MET A 17 -14.63 13.11 8.18
C MET A 17 -14.64 12.76 9.66
N ARG A 18 -15.71 13.12 10.38
CA ARG A 18 -15.86 12.80 11.81
C ARG A 18 -16.50 11.42 12.01
N GLY A 19 -16.13 10.73 13.08
CA GLY A 19 -16.76 9.47 13.49
C GLY A 19 -16.48 8.28 12.57
N VAL A 20 -15.54 8.41 11.64
CA VAL A 20 -15.13 7.31 10.74
C VAL A 20 -13.88 6.62 11.26
N ARG A 21 -13.69 5.37 10.87
CA ARG A 21 -12.42 4.68 11.09
C ARG A 21 -11.39 5.17 10.09
N HIS A 22 -10.28 5.68 10.59
CA HIS A 22 -9.16 6.11 9.76
C HIS A 22 -8.29 4.92 9.33
N PRO A 23 -7.85 4.86 8.06
CA PRO A 23 -6.94 3.82 7.60
C PRO A 23 -5.56 4.00 8.25
N ARG A 24 -4.87 2.90 8.54
CA ARG A 24 -3.49 2.92 9.05
C ARG A 24 -2.49 2.56 7.97
N LEU A 25 -1.28 3.10 8.08
CA LEU A 25 -0.10 2.71 7.32
C LEU A 25 0.96 2.18 8.29
N ASP A 26 1.80 1.27 7.82
CA ASP A 26 2.84 0.68 8.66
C ASP A 26 3.99 1.66 8.91
N ALA A 27 4.26 2.53 7.93
CA ALA A 27 5.16 3.65 8.11
C ALA A 27 4.71 4.87 7.28
N ALA A 28 5.10 6.06 7.72
CA ALA A 28 5.06 7.27 6.92
C ALA A 28 6.44 7.94 6.90
N VAL A 29 6.88 8.36 5.73
CA VAL A 29 8.12 9.11 5.56
C VAL A 29 7.76 10.48 5.02
N THR A 30 8.18 11.52 5.73
CA THR A 30 8.03 12.90 5.28
C THR A 30 9.36 13.37 4.71
N THR A 31 9.30 13.96 3.53
CA THR A 31 10.40 14.70 2.90
C THR A 31 9.93 16.15 2.68
N PRO A 32 10.83 17.07 2.29
CA PRO A 32 10.43 18.46 2.02
C PRO A 32 9.27 18.58 1.03
N THR A 33 9.23 17.71 0.02
CA THR A 33 8.26 17.79 -1.09
C THR A 33 7.18 16.71 -1.09
N THR A 34 7.32 15.66 -0.27
CA THR A 34 6.49 14.45 -0.43
C THR A 34 6.20 13.78 0.91
N LEU A 35 4.94 13.38 1.08
CA LEU A 35 4.49 12.46 2.12
C LEU A 35 4.34 11.06 1.51
N VAL A 36 5.21 10.14 1.94
CA VAL A 36 5.21 8.74 1.50
C VAL A 36 4.53 7.88 2.55
N GLY A 37 3.44 7.23 2.18
CA GLY A 37 2.75 6.25 3.01
C GLY A 37 3.13 4.83 2.61
N ILE A 38 3.52 3.97 3.55
CA ILE A 38 3.94 2.59 3.28
C ILE A 38 2.93 1.61 3.88
N ALA A 39 2.32 0.80 3.02
CA ALA A 39 1.48 -0.34 3.38
C ALA A 39 2.24 -1.63 3.07
N SER A 40 2.65 -2.34 4.12
CA SER A 40 3.43 -3.56 4.04
C SER A 40 2.55 -4.82 4.15
N LYS A 41 2.92 -5.87 3.43
CA LYS A 41 2.27 -7.19 3.46
C LYS A 41 3.31 -8.29 3.41
N ARG A 42 3.06 -9.38 4.13
CA ARG A 42 3.85 -10.62 4.08
C ARG A 42 2.99 -11.77 3.56
N TYR A 43 1.99 -12.17 4.34
CA TYR A 43 1.12 -13.32 4.05
C TYR A 43 -0.32 -12.92 3.74
N GLN A 44 -0.69 -11.69 4.10
CA GLN A 44 -2.05 -11.18 4.02
C GLN A 44 -2.70 -11.36 2.63
N PRO A 45 -2.00 -11.17 1.49
CA PRO A 45 -2.60 -11.35 0.16
C PRO A 45 -3.06 -12.77 -0.14
N PHE A 46 -2.48 -13.77 0.53
CA PHE A 46 -2.71 -15.19 0.25
C PHE A 46 -3.62 -15.85 1.30
N ARG A 47 -3.98 -15.12 2.36
CA ARG A 47 -4.91 -15.61 3.38
C ARG A 47 -6.34 -15.63 2.80
N PRO A 48 -7.25 -16.44 3.38
CA PRO A 48 -8.66 -16.36 3.03
C PRO A 48 -9.16 -14.91 3.08
N ALA A 49 -9.90 -14.52 2.04
CA ALA A 49 -10.36 -13.15 1.88
C ALA A 49 -11.24 -12.74 3.07
N LYS A 50 -10.92 -11.60 3.67
CA LYS A 50 -11.82 -10.92 4.60
C LYS A 50 -12.69 -9.96 3.79
N ALA A 51 -13.99 -9.91 4.06
CA ALA A 51 -14.85 -8.91 3.46
C ALA A 51 -14.38 -7.51 3.91
N VAL A 52 -13.91 -6.71 2.95
CA VAL A 52 -13.56 -5.30 3.15
C VAL A 52 -14.45 -4.46 2.25
N ALA A 53 -15.11 -3.47 2.83
CA ALA A 53 -16.02 -2.58 2.12
C ALA A 53 -15.73 -1.11 2.44
N PHE A 54 -16.19 -0.23 1.58
CA PHE A 54 -16.28 1.20 1.89
C PHE A 54 -17.45 1.43 2.82
N THR A 55 -17.15 1.76 4.08
CA THR A 55 -18.16 2.04 5.12
C THR A 55 -18.29 3.53 5.40
N GLU A 56 -17.33 4.31 4.91
CA GLU A 56 -17.25 5.76 5.03
C GLU A 56 -17.95 6.44 3.83
N PRO A 57 -18.54 7.63 4.02
CA PRO A 57 -19.34 8.31 3.00
C PRO A 57 -18.46 9.02 1.95
N PHE A 58 -17.69 8.25 1.18
CA PHE A 58 -16.77 8.79 0.17
C PHE A 58 -17.47 9.53 -0.99
N ASP A 59 -18.72 9.17 -1.33
CA ASP A 59 -19.47 9.75 -2.45
C ASP A 59 -19.93 11.20 -2.21
N GLY A 60 -20.16 11.58 -0.95
CA GLY A 60 -20.64 12.92 -0.60
C GLY A 60 -19.55 13.99 -0.57
N ARG A 61 -18.34 13.69 -1.07
CA ARG A 61 -17.18 14.57 -0.93
C ARG A 61 -16.44 14.76 -2.25
N ASP A 62 -16.06 16.01 -2.49
CA ASP A 62 -15.06 16.35 -3.50
C ASP A 62 -13.65 16.04 -2.99
N TRP A 63 -12.95 15.16 -3.72
CA TRP A 63 -11.58 14.73 -3.43
C TRP A 63 -10.54 15.49 -4.26
N GLY A 64 -10.96 16.44 -5.08
CA GLY A 64 -10.16 17.22 -6.01
C GLY A 64 -10.02 16.55 -7.38
N ALA A 65 -9.78 17.38 -8.40
CA ALA A 65 -9.67 16.94 -9.80
C ALA A 65 -8.59 15.87 -10.03
N GLY A 66 -7.53 15.85 -9.22
CA GLY A 66 -6.45 14.86 -9.28
C GLY A 66 -6.75 13.51 -8.64
N MET A 67 -7.98 13.22 -8.18
CA MET A 67 -8.35 11.92 -7.59
C MET A 67 -9.41 11.15 -8.43
N GLY A 68 -9.56 11.51 -9.71
CA GLY A 68 -10.61 10.98 -10.58
C GLY A 68 -10.52 9.47 -10.83
N ARG A 69 -9.31 8.92 -10.92
CA ARG A 69 -9.11 7.48 -11.16
C ARG A 69 -9.32 6.65 -9.92
N PHE A 70 -8.84 7.10 -8.76
CA PHE A 70 -9.21 6.53 -7.46
C PHE A 70 -10.72 6.62 -7.20
N GLY A 71 -11.36 7.72 -7.61
CA GLY A 71 -12.82 7.89 -7.60
C GLY A 71 -13.55 6.84 -8.44
N SER A 72 -13.12 6.67 -9.68
CA SER A 72 -13.68 5.67 -10.60
C SER A 72 -13.47 4.24 -10.11
N LEU A 73 -12.25 3.93 -9.64
CA LEU A 73 -11.93 2.61 -9.07
C LEU A 73 -12.77 2.31 -7.83
N ARG A 74 -12.94 3.28 -6.92
CA ARG A 74 -13.83 3.13 -5.76
C ARG A 74 -15.24 2.76 -6.19
N LYS A 75 -15.82 3.49 -7.16
CA LYS A 75 -17.18 3.22 -7.66
C LYS A 75 -17.29 1.82 -8.26
N ALA A 76 -16.31 1.41 -9.07
CA ALA A 76 -16.27 0.08 -9.67
C ALA A 76 -16.13 -1.05 -8.63
N LEU A 77 -15.35 -0.82 -7.57
CA LEU A 77 -15.24 -1.74 -6.44
C LEU A 77 -16.56 -1.83 -5.65
N THR A 78 -17.24 -0.71 -5.40
CA THR A 78 -18.54 -0.68 -4.70
C THR A 78 -19.62 -1.41 -5.49
N SER A 79 -19.65 -1.26 -6.82
CA SER A 79 -20.66 -1.90 -7.68
C SER A 79 -20.32 -3.35 -8.06
N GLY A 80 -19.13 -3.84 -7.69
CA GLY A 80 -18.64 -5.17 -8.09
C GLY A 80 -18.17 -5.27 -9.55
N ASN A 81 -18.16 -4.16 -10.31
CA ASN A 81 -17.68 -4.14 -11.71
C ASN A 81 -16.18 -4.39 -11.81
N GLN A 82 -15.44 -4.16 -10.73
CA GLN A 82 -14.04 -4.52 -10.61
C GLN A 82 -13.82 -5.21 -9.27
N THR A 83 -13.06 -6.31 -9.27
CA THR A 83 -12.73 -7.06 -8.05
C THR A 83 -11.26 -7.46 -8.03
N PHE A 84 -10.74 -7.64 -6.83
CA PHE A 84 -9.40 -8.13 -6.57
C PHE A 84 -9.49 -9.24 -5.53
N ARG A 85 -8.83 -10.37 -5.77
CA ARG A 85 -8.91 -11.54 -4.90
C ARG A 85 -7.81 -11.55 -3.84
N HIS A 86 -6.60 -11.12 -4.22
CA HIS A 86 -5.41 -11.13 -3.37
C HIS A 86 -5.00 -9.71 -2.95
N LEU A 87 -5.24 -8.71 -3.80
CA LEU A 87 -5.01 -7.32 -3.45
C LEU A 87 -6.22 -6.73 -2.70
N ASP A 88 -5.98 -6.24 -1.48
CA ASP A 88 -6.99 -5.45 -0.75
C ASP A 88 -7.06 -4.02 -1.31
N ALA A 89 -7.68 -3.90 -2.49
CA ALA A 89 -7.83 -2.64 -3.20
C ALA A 89 -8.68 -1.63 -2.42
N VAL A 90 -9.66 -2.09 -1.64
CA VAL A 90 -10.52 -1.21 -0.83
C VAL A 90 -9.68 -0.48 0.21
N THR A 91 -8.86 -1.19 0.99
CA THR A 91 -7.98 -0.56 1.97
C THR A 91 -6.97 0.39 1.32
N LEU A 92 -6.38 0.02 0.18
CA LEU A 92 -5.44 0.89 -0.54
C LEU A 92 -6.10 2.18 -1.01
N VAL A 93 -7.32 2.11 -1.54
CA VAL A 93 -8.09 3.30 -1.95
C VAL A 93 -8.39 4.19 -0.74
N LYS A 94 -8.80 3.63 0.41
CA LYS A 94 -9.00 4.40 1.64
C LYS A 94 -7.71 5.10 2.10
N GLN A 95 -6.59 4.38 2.09
CA GLN A 95 -5.27 4.93 2.42
C GLN A 95 -4.86 6.06 1.48
N ALA A 96 -5.10 5.93 0.18
CA ALA A 96 -4.83 6.99 -0.80
C ALA A 96 -5.64 8.27 -0.51
N TYR A 97 -6.94 8.16 -0.23
CA TYR A 97 -7.76 9.33 0.13
C TYR A 97 -7.26 10.05 1.39
N ALA A 98 -6.89 9.29 2.41
CA ALA A 98 -6.36 9.85 3.65
C ALA A 98 -4.97 10.48 3.43
N LEU A 99 -4.10 9.82 2.67
CA LEU A 99 -2.77 10.31 2.32
C LEU A 99 -2.85 11.61 1.52
N ARG A 100 -3.72 11.68 0.50
CA ARG A 100 -3.99 12.90 -0.27
C ARG A 100 -4.41 14.03 0.66
N THR A 101 -5.39 13.77 1.52
CA THR A 101 -5.91 14.78 2.46
C THR A 101 -4.81 15.38 3.32
N GLN A 102 -3.92 14.55 3.86
CA GLN A 102 -2.82 15.05 4.67
C GLN A 102 -1.72 15.72 3.86
N SER A 103 -1.39 15.20 2.68
CA SER A 103 -0.37 15.77 1.81
C SER A 103 -0.71 17.20 1.39
N VAL A 104 -1.97 17.45 1.00
CA VAL A 104 -2.46 18.78 0.62
C VAL A 104 -2.41 19.75 1.80
N LYS A 105 -2.82 19.32 2.99
CA LYS A 105 -2.72 20.15 4.21
C LYS A 105 -1.27 20.55 4.54
N ARG A 106 -0.31 19.73 4.13
CA ARG A 106 1.13 19.95 4.36
C ARG A 106 1.84 20.54 3.14
N ALA A 107 1.11 20.92 2.08
CA ALA A 107 1.66 21.39 0.81
C ALA A 107 2.72 20.45 0.19
N ARG A 108 2.46 19.14 0.21
CA ARG A 108 3.36 18.09 -0.29
C ARG A 108 2.66 17.20 -1.30
N GLY A 109 3.43 16.57 -2.19
CA GLY A 109 2.97 15.45 -2.99
C GLY A 109 2.70 14.19 -2.15
N ALA A 110 1.98 13.23 -2.71
CA ALA A 110 1.62 11.98 -2.05
C ALA A 110 2.11 10.75 -2.83
N VAL A 111 2.75 9.82 -2.12
CA VAL A 111 3.14 8.51 -2.67
C VAL A 111 2.63 7.41 -1.77
N LEU A 112 1.82 6.49 -2.29
CA LEU A 112 1.40 5.28 -1.60
C LEU A 112 2.27 4.12 -2.07
N VAL A 113 3.15 3.63 -1.19
CA VAL A 113 3.98 2.45 -1.42
C VAL A 113 3.27 1.21 -0.91
N TYR A 114 3.07 0.24 -1.78
CA TYR A 114 2.64 -1.11 -1.44
C TYR A 114 3.87 -2.03 -1.43
N LEU A 115 4.37 -2.34 -0.23
CA LEU A 115 5.52 -3.20 -0.01
C LEU A 115 5.04 -4.61 0.31
N TYR A 116 5.31 -5.61 -0.52
CA TYR A 116 4.76 -6.94 -0.32
C TYR A 116 5.81 -8.05 -0.45
N ALA A 117 5.54 -9.21 0.11
CA ALA A 117 6.36 -10.40 -0.07
C ALA A 117 5.64 -11.43 -0.93
N GLU A 118 6.43 -12.30 -1.54
CA GLU A 118 5.98 -13.43 -2.34
C GLU A 118 6.55 -14.72 -1.74
N PRO A 119 6.15 -15.05 -0.50
CA PRO A 119 6.76 -16.14 0.22
C PRO A 119 6.45 -17.47 -0.47
N GLN A 120 7.47 -18.31 -0.63
CA GLN A 120 7.30 -19.66 -1.17
C GLN A 120 6.55 -20.56 -0.18
N ASN A 121 6.74 -20.31 1.12
CA ASN A 121 6.13 -21.07 2.20
C ASN A 121 5.47 -20.16 3.23
N TRP A 122 4.36 -20.63 3.79
CA TRP A 122 3.77 -20.10 5.01
C TRP A 122 4.75 -20.24 6.18
N GLY A 123 4.54 -19.46 7.26
CA GLY A 123 5.34 -19.61 8.48
C GLY A 123 5.26 -21.01 9.12
N SER A 124 4.28 -21.84 8.71
CA SER A 124 4.17 -23.25 9.09
C SER A 124 4.99 -24.21 8.23
N GLY A 125 5.70 -23.72 7.21
CA GLY A 125 6.45 -24.53 6.24
C GLY A 125 5.61 -25.10 5.09
N LYS A 126 4.29 -24.92 5.09
CA LYS A 126 3.43 -25.32 3.96
C LYS A 126 3.67 -24.41 2.76
N PRO A 127 3.63 -24.92 1.51
CA PRO A 127 3.79 -24.09 0.33
C PRO A 127 2.63 -23.10 0.18
N VAL A 128 2.94 -21.90 -0.33
CA VAL A 128 1.95 -20.95 -0.84
C VAL A 128 1.66 -21.29 -2.28
N ASP A 129 0.38 -21.23 -2.69
CA ASP A 129 -0.02 -21.51 -4.06
C ASP A 129 0.65 -20.55 -5.07
N PRO A 130 1.49 -21.04 -6.00
CA PRO A 130 2.15 -20.20 -7.00
C PRO A 130 1.17 -19.45 -7.93
N ALA A 131 -0.02 -20.02 -8.16
CA ALA A 131 -1.05 -19.34 -8.95
C ALA A 131 -1.60 -18.11 -8.21
N ALA A 132 -1.70 -18.17 -6.88
CA ALA A 132 -2.09 -17.03 -6.06
C ALA A 132 -1.06 -15.89 -6.12
N ILE A 133 0.25 -16.22 -6.10
CA ILE A 133 1.34 -15.24 -6.27
C ILE A 133 1.25 -14.57 -7.65
N THR A 134 1.10 -15.37 -8.70
CA THR A 134 1.00 -14.87 -10.08
C THR A 134 -0.22 -13.95 -10.25
N ARG A 135 -1.36 -14.33 -9.67
CA ARG A 135 -2.57 -13.52 -9.69
C ARG A 135 -2.40 -12.23 -8.89
N HIS A 136 -1.78 -12.28 -7.72
CA HIS A 136 -1.48 -11.10 -6.92
C HIS A 136 -0.60 -10.09 -7.67
N ARG A 137 0.46 -10.53 -8.35
CA ARG A 137 1.28 -9.67 -9.22
C ARG A 137 0.44 -8.98 -10.31
N THR A 138 -0.42 -9.75 -10.97
CA THR A 138 -1.32 -9.23 -12.02
C THR A 138 -2.27 -8.18 -11.47
N GLU A 139 -2.82 -8.44 -10.28
CA GLU A 139 -3.71 -7.53 -9.56
C GLU A 139 -3.01 -6.23 -9.14
N VAL A 140 -1.80 -6.31 -8.59
CA VAL A 140 -0.98 -5.14 -8.24
C VAL A 140 -0.69 -4.29 -9.49
N ALA A 141 -0.28 -4.93 -10.58
CA ALA A 141 -0.01 -4.23 -11.83
C ALA A 141 -1.28 -3.59 -12.43
N SER A 142 -2.43 -4.27 -12.33
CA SER A 142 -3.71 -3.72 -12.76
C SER A 142 -4.10 -2.51 -11.92
N PHE A 143 -4.00 -2.59 -10.60
CA PHE A 143 -4.28 -1.46 -9.70
C PHE A 143 -3.41 -0.26 -10.05
N ALA A 144 -2.10 -0.47 -10.17
CA ALA A 144 -1.14 0.57 -10.53
C ALA A 144 -1.50 1.27 -11.85
N ARG A 145 -1.87 0.50 -12.89
CA ARG A 145 -2.32 1.07 -14.17
C ARG A 145 -3.62 1.86 -14.03
N THR A 146 -4.60 1.34 -13.28
CA THR A 146 -5.90 1.99 -13.12
C THR A 146 -5.78 3.37 -12.50
N VAL A 147 -4.94 3.52 -11.45
CA VAL A 147 -4.82 4.76 -10.68
C VAL A 147 -3.70 5.69 -11.14
N LYS A 148 -2.91 5.30 -12.15
CA LYS A 148 -1.78 6.08 -12.66
C LYS A 148 -2.22 7.47 -13.13
N GLY A 149 -1.56 8.51 -12.63
CA GLY A 149 -1.77 9.90 -13.03
C GLY A 149 -2.64 10.71 -12.06
N ASP A 150 -3.21 10.07 -11.04
CA ASP A 150 -3.82 10.80 -9.91
C ASP A 150 -2.74 11.36 -8.95
N ASP A 151 -3.14 12.33 -8.13
CA ASP A 151 -2.30 13.07 -7.17
C ASP A 151 -1.54 12.14 -6.21
N VAL A 152 -2.13 10.99 -5.87
CA VAL A 152 -1.48 9.94 -5.11
C VAL A 152 -0.79 8.99 -6.07
N THR A 153 0.53 9.09 -6.18
CA THR A 153 1.32 8.14 -6.95
C THR A 153 1.35 6.80 -6.24
N PHE A 154 0.85 5.75 -6.87
CA PHE A 154 0.96 4.37 -6.37
C PHE A 154 2.26 3.73 -6.86
N VAL A 155 3.04 3.18 -5.93
CA VAL A 155 4.28 2.44 -6.21
C VAL A 155 4.20 1.08 -5.52
N SER A 156 4.54 0.01 -6.24
CA SER A 156 4.66 -1.33 -5.67
C SER A 156 6.11 -1.77 -5.60
N LEU A 157 6.51 -2.39 -4.50
CA LEU A 157 7.85 -2.93 -4.28
C LEU A 157 7.75 -4.30 -3.61
N THR A 158 8.68 -5.20 -3.91
CA THR A 158 8.81 -6.44 -3.15
C THR A 158 9.80 -6.30 -2.01
N TRP A 159 9.59 -7.05 -0.93
CA TRP A 159 10.60 -7.19 0.14
C TRP A 159 11.91 -7.76 -0.40
N ALA A 160 11.87 -8.67 -1.38
CA ALA A 160 13.07 -9.24 -2.00
C ALA A 160 13.93 -8.17 -2.69
N GLU A 161 13.31 -7.30 -3.50
CA GLU A 161 13.99 -6.18 -4.16
C GLU A 161 14.55 -5.17 -3.16
N LEU A 162 13.74 -4.78 -2.18
CA LEU A 162 14.15 -3.81 -1.15
C LEU A 162 15.37 -4.32 -0.37
N LEU A 163 15.32 -5.58 0.07
CA LEU A 163 16.42 -6.20 0.82
C LEU A 163 17.67 -6.35 -0.05
N THR A 164 17.52 -6.65 -1.34
CA THR A 164 18.65 -6.72 -2.28
C THR A 164 19.30 -5.35 -2.49
N GLN A 165 18.52 -4.27 -2.46
CA GLN A 165 19.06 -2.92 -2.47
C GLN A 165 19.78 -2.62 -1.15
N TRP A 166 19.16 -2.91 -0.01
CA TRP A 166 19.73 -2.64 1.32
C TRP A 166 21.01 -3.42 1.60
N SER A 167 21.16 -4.64 1.08
CA SER A 167 22.40 -5.41 1.24
C SER A 167 23.63 -4.77 0.58
N LYS A 168 23.43 -3.78 -0.30
CA LYS A 168 24.54 -3.01 -0.90
C LYS A 168 25.06 -1.91 0.03
N THR A 169 24.35 -1.62 1.12
CA THR A 169 24.75 -0.65 2.14
C THR A 169 25.41 -1.39 3.31
N PRO A 170 26.72 -1.23 3.57
CA PRO A 170 27.45 -2.01 4.58
C PRO A 170 26.78 -2.03 5.96
N ALA A 171 26.27 -0.88 6.42
CA ALA A 171 25.59 -0.75 7.71
C ALA A 171 24.28 -1.57 7.83
N LEU A 172 23.68 -1.98 6.71
CA LEU A 172 22.39 -2.69 6.68
C LEU A 172 22.54 -4.19 6.42
N VAL A 173 23.74 -4.69 6.09
CA VAL A 173 23.95 -6.10 5.68
C VAL A 173 23.43 -7.09 6.73
N ALA A 174 23.79 -6.89 8.01
CA ALA A 174 23.36 -7.78 9.10
C ALA A 174 21.83 -7.74 9.28
N HIS A 175 21.22 -6.56 9.17
CA HIS A 175 19.77 -6.40 9.25
C HIS A 175 19.06 -7.11 8.08
N THR A 176 19.56 -6.94 6.85
CA THR A 176 19.04 -7.63 5.68
C THR A 176 19.08 -9.15 5.85
N ALA A 177 20.17 -9.70 6.35
CA ALA A 177 20.29 -11.14 6.62
C ALA A 177 19.25 -11.61 7.65
N ALA A 178 19.08 -10.87 8.76
CA ALA A 178 18.09 -11.18 9.78
C ALA A 178 16.66 -11.17 9.23
N VAL A 179 16.31 -10.16 8.42
CA VAL A 179 14.97 -10.07 7.80
C VAL A 179 14.74 -11.22 6.82
N ARG A 180 15.72 -11.56 5.96
CA ARG A 180 15.61 -12.72 5.06
C ARG A 180 15.37 -14.02 5.82
N GLY A 181 16.11 -14.24 6.91
CA GLY A 181 15.92 -15.38 7.80
C GLY A 181 14.51 -15.44 8.40
N TRP A 182 13.98 -14.29 8.83
CA TRP A 182 12.64 -14.22 9.41
C TRP A 182 11.51 -14.46 8.39
N PHE A 183 11.67 -14.01 7.14
CA PHE A 183 10.66 -14.21 6.10
C PHE A 183 10.56 -15.66 5.63
N GLY A 184 11.68 -16.39 5.57
CA GLY A 184 11.73 -17.78 5.12
C GLY A 184 11.36 -17.91 3.64
N GLY A 185 12.35 -17.76 2.76
CA GLY A 185 12.15 -17.76 1.30
C GLY A 185 11.45 -16.49 0.81
N LEU A 186 12.24 -15.50 0.39
CA LEU A 186 11.81 -14.29 -0.33
C LEU A 186 12.27 -14.34 -1.77
#